data_AF-A0A8C1FHE1-F1
#
_entry.id   AF-A0A8C1FHE1-F1
#
_cell.length_a   1.000
_cell.length_b   1.000
_cell.length_c   1.000
_cell.angle_alpha   90.00
_cell.angle_beta   90.00
_cell.angle_gamma   90.00
#
_symmetry.space_group_name_H-M   'P 1'
#
loop_
_entity.id
_entity.type
_entity.pdbx_description
1 polymer ?
#
loop_
_entity_poly.entity_id
_entity_poly.type
_entity_poly.pdbx_seq_one_letter_code
_entity_poly.pdbx_strand_id
1 'polypeptide(L)'
;YRGEEEIQKELQDKHVSAAEDLQTYSEREWKGNTTKSLLIRKGYEAIASEFNLRKVRGDNYCALRAVLFQVLSQSKQLPAWLHDSDISKWPKEMHSDQDFITEWQFPFETSKSKVQHLEQCLELLTNKWQEAVQSKSLEERERMCQQVFRGHDEEYELLEALKFLMLRTAVQLHSDMEKGSDVPEFCWLLFARDSSKCPKTFLTNHLRHVGFSGGLEQVEMCLLGYSLQETIRVVRLYKCDTEEFITYYPNDHKNASPLCLLTEDDRHYNVLVPKNPPPSQINCSLYNEMF
;
A
#
# COMPACT_ATOMS: atom_id res chain seq x y z
N TYR A 1 7.32 27.63 -24.75
CA TYR A 1 6.00 27.17 -25.21
C TYR A 1 6.03 25.65 -25.22
N ARG A 2 5.67 25.01 -24.10
CA ARG A 2 5.40 23.56 -24.08
C ARG A 2 4.08 23.35 -24.83
N GLY A 3 4.05 22.39 -25.74
CA GLY A 3 2.90 22.14 -26.61
C GLY A 3 1.70 21.67 -25.80
N GLU A 4 0.49 22.03 -26.22
CA GLU A 4 -0.77 21.57 -25.62
C GLU A 4 -0.85 20.02 -25.56
N GLU A 5 -0.15 19.32 -26.46
CA GLU A 5 0.00 17.86 -26.45
C GLU A 5 0.87 17.34 -25.28
N GLU A 6 1.93 18.04 -24.86
CA GLU A 6 2.74 17.63 -23.68
C GLU A 6 1.96 17.85 -22.39
N ILE A 7 1.17 18.93 -22.32
CA ILE A 7 0.28 19.23 -21.20
C ILE A 7 -0.85 18.19 -21.15
N GLN A 8 -1.41 17.80 -22.30
CA GLN A 8 -2.41 16.73 -22.37
C GLN A 8 -1.85 15.36 -22.01
N LYS A 9 -0.58 15.07 -22.35
CA LYS A 9 0.10 13.82 -21.99
C LYS A 9 0.46 13.76 -20.50
N GLU A 10 0.87 14.87 -19.90
CA GLU A 10 1.03 15.01 -18.43
C GLU A 10 -0.31 14.93 -17.69
N LEU A 11 -1.42 15.39 -18.31
CA LEU A 11 -2.78 15.24 -17.78
C LEU A 11 -3.34 13.82 -17.89
N GLN A 12 -2.70 12.93 -18.66
CA GLN A 12 -3.23 11.60 -19.00
C GLN A 12 -2.64 10.44 -18.19
N ASP A 13 -1.50 10.59 -17.53
CA ASP A 13 -0.83 9.45 -16.88
C ASP A 13 -1.03 9.44 -15.36
N LYS A 14 -2.30 9.33 -14.94
CA LYS A 14 -2.61 9.06 -13.52
C LYS A 14 -1.97 7.72 -13.12
N HIS A 15 -1.25 7.71 -12.00
CA HIS A 15 -0.61 6.49 -11.51
C HIS A 15 -1.61 5.46 -10.95
N VAL A 16 -2.85 5.89 -10.70
CA VAL A 16 -4.00 5.00 -10.48
C VAL A 16 -5.13 5.43 -11.41
N SER A 17 -5.63 4.51 -12.24
CA SER A 17 -6.66 4.80 -13.24
C SER A 17 -8.04 5.03 -12.62
N ALA A 18 -8.97 5.51 -13.45
CA ALA A 18 -10.39 5.40 -13.16
C ALA A 18 -10.80 3.91 -13.03
N ALA A 19 -11.90 3.67 -12.31
CA ALA A 19 -12.46 2.34 -12.18
C ALA A 19 -13.01 1.84 -13.53
N GLU A 20 -12.71 0.59 -13.86
CA GLU A 20 -13.14 -0.09 -15.08
C GLU A 20 -13.73 -1.46 -14.72
N ASP A 21 -14.67 -1.94 -15.52
CA ASP A 21 -15.20 -3.28 -15.40
C ASP A 21 -14.13 -4.36 -15.65
N LEU A 22 -14.06 -5.36 -14.76
CA LEU A 22 -13.05 -6.42 -14.81
C LEU A 22 -13.15 -7.29 -16.07
N GLN A 23 -14.37 -7.58 -16.54
CA GLN A 23 -14.56 -8.43 -17.72
C GLN A 23 -14.09 -7.71 -18.98
N THR A 24 -14.46 -6.43 -19.11
CA THR A 24 -14.01 -5.56 -20.18
C THR A 24 -12.49 -5.44 -20.20
N TYR A 25 -11.86 -5.25 -19.03
CA TYR A 25 -10.40 -5.23 -18.91
C TYR A 25 -9.77 -6.56 -19.33
N SER A 26 -10.28 -7.68 -18.81
CA SER A 26 -9.78 -9.03 -19.07
C SER A 26 -9.81 -9.39 -20.55
N GLU A 27 -10.93 -9.10 -21.25
CA GLU A 27 -11.08 -9.35 -22.69
C GLU A 27 -10.10 -8.53 -23.54
N ARG A 28 -9.77 -7.30 -23.09
CA ARG A 28 -8.82 -6.44 -23.78
C ARG A 28 -7.38 -6.88 -23.58
N GLU A 29 -6.97 -7.21 -22.36
CA GLU A 29 -5.56 -7.50 -22.06
C GLU A 29 -5.19 -8.97 -22.30
N TRP A 30 -6.13 -9.90 -22.08
CA TRP A 30 -5.87 -11.36 -22.10
C TRP A 30 -6.48 -12.08 -23.30
N LYS A 31 -6.13 -11.65 -24.51
CA LYS A 31 -6.67 -12.20 -25.79
C LYS A 31 -6.12 -13.57 -26.20
N GLY A 32 -5.05 -14.04 -25.56
CA GLY A 32 -4.36 -15.27 -25.94
C GLY A 32 -5.09 -16.55 -25.52
N ASN A 33 -4.82 -17.65 -26.22
CA ASN A 33 -5.33 -19.00 -25.89
C ASN A 33 -4.29 -19.88 -25.17
N THR A 34 -3.25 -19.27 -24.59
CA THR A 34 -2.28 -19.99 -23.78
C THR A 34 -2.91 -20.46 -22.47
N THR A 35 -2.37 -21.51 -21.85
CA THR A 35 -2.81 -21.96 -20.52
C THR A 35 -2.77 -20.83 -19.50
N LYS A 36 -1.72 -19.99 -19.53
CA LYS A 36 -1.63 -18.80 -18.66
C LYS A 36 -2.79 -17.84 -18.91
N SER A 37 -3.06 -17.48 -20.17
CA SER A 37 -4.14 -16.55 -20.52
C SER A 37 -5.53 -17.08 -20.14
N LEU A 38 -5.76 -18.39 -20.28
CA LEU A 38 -7.01 -19.03 -19.85
C LEU A 38 -7.17 -18.99 -18.32
N LEU A 39 -6.10 -19.28 -17.58
CA LEU A 39 -6.10 -19.25 -16.12
C LEU A 39 -6.34 -17.83 -15.57
N ILE A 40 -5.68 -16.82 -16.14
CA ILE A 40 -5.86 -15.43 -15.72
C ILE A 40 -7.30 -14.95 -16.00
N ARG A 41 -7.84 -15.25 -17.19
CA ARG A 41 -9.24 -14.92 -17.54
C ARG A 41 -10.24 -15.56 -16.57
N LYS A 42 -10.05 -16.83 -16.24
CA LYS A 42 -10.86 -17.54 -15.23
C LYS A 42 -10.83 -16.83 -13.88
N GLY A 43 -9.65 -16.38 -13.44
CA GLY A 43 -9.51 -15.61 -12.21
C GLY A 43 -10.27 -14.28 -12.25
N TYR A 44 -10.21 -13.55 -13.36
CA TYR A 44 -11.00 -12.33 -13.57
C TYR A 44 -12.51 -12.60 -13.50
N GLU A 45 -12.97 -13.61 -14.24
CA GLU A 45 -14.39 -14.01 -14.27
C GLU A 45 -14.92 -14.35 -12.87
N ALA A 46 -14.11 -15.04 -12.05
CA ALA A 46 -14.48 -15.46 -10.70
C ALA A 46 -14.82 -14.29 -9.76
N ILE A 47 -14.26 -13.09 -9.99
CA ILE A 47 -14.46 -11.91 -9.13
C ILE A 47 -15.18 -10.76 -9.86
N ALA A 48 -15.51 -10.91 -11.14
CA ALA A 48 -16.04 -9.84 -11.98
C ALA A 48 -17.40 -9.30 -11.51
N SER A 49 -18.19 -10.11 -10.81
CA SER A 49 -19.49 -9.68 -10.27
C SER A 49 -19.36 -8.79 -9.02
N GLU A 50 -18.25 -8.91 -8.29
CA GLU A 50 -18.04 -8.24 -7.00
C GLU A 50 -17.28 -6.92 -7.13
N PHE A 51 -16.36 -6.83 -8.08
CA PHE A 51 -15.39 -5.72 -8.14
C PHE A 51 -15.29 -5.05 -9.51
N ASN A 52 -14.86 -3.79 -9.47
CA ASN A 52 -14.23 -3.08 -10.57
C ASN A 52 -12.71 -3.02 -10.34
N LEU A 53 -11.95 -2.80 -11.41
CA LEU A 53 -10.51 -2.66 -11.39
C LEU A 53 -10.10 -1.20 -11.47
N ARG A 54 -9.06 -0.82 -10.73
CA ARG A 54 -8.23 0.34 -11.07
C ARG A 54 -6.82 -0.13 -11.36
N LYS A 55 -6.33 0.19 -12.55
CA LYS A 55 -4.95 -0.09 -12.93
C LYS A 55 -4.04 0.79 -12.09
N VAL A 56 -2.99 0.20 -11.57
CA VAL A 56 -1.92 0.93 -10.87
C VAL A 56 -0.69 0.91 -11.75
N ARG A 57 0.05 2.02 -11.78
CA ARG A 57 1.34 2.12 -12.46
C ARG A 57 2.25 0.98 -12.00
N GLY A 58 2.69 0.16 -12.95
CA GLY A 58 3.53 -1.02 -12.74
C GLY A 58 5.00 -0.69 -12.58
N ASP A 59 5.34 0.24 -11.70
CA ASP A 59 6.72 0.52 -11.31
C ASP A 59 7.09 -0.17 -9.98
N ASN A 60 8.31 0.09 -9.50
CA ASN A 60 8.82 -0.50 -8.26
C ASN A 60 8.14 0.02 -6.97
N TYR A 61 7.17 0.94 -7.07
CA TYR A 61 6.28 1.36 -5.98
C TYR A 61 4.87 0.76 -6.08
N CYS A 62 4.57 -0.08 -7.08
CA CYS A 62 3.23 -0.55 -7.41
C CYS A 62 2.43 -1.07 -6.21
N ALA A 63 3.03 -1.95 -5.39
CA ALA A 63 2.39 -2.52 -4.20
C ALA A 63 2.04 -1.45 -3.15
N LEU A 64 3.01 -0.60 -2.79
CA LEU A 64 2.83 0.49 -1.83
C LEU A 64 1.72 1.46 -2.30
N ARG A 65 1.73 1.80 -3.59
CA ARG A 65 0.74 2.68 -4.20
C ARG A 65 -0.66 2.09 -4.16
N ALA A 66 -0.80 0.81 -4.50
CA ALA A 66 -2.08 0.13 -4.49
C ALA A 66 -2.67 0.07 -3.07
N VAL A 67 -1.84 -0.24 -2.07
CA VAL A 67 -2.24 -0.27 -0.65
C VAL A 67 -2.61 1.13 -0.16
N LEU A 68 -1.77 2.14 -0.41
CA LEU A 68 -2.04 3.51 0.03
C LEU A 68 -3.31 4.07 -0.61
N PHE A 69 -3.56 3.77 -1.88
CA PHE A 69 -4.81 4.17 -2.54
C PHE A 69 -6.03 3.56 -1.83
N GLN A 70 -6.00 2.27 -1.50
CA GLN A 70 -7.09 1.62 -0.77
C GLN A 70 -7.26 2.20 0.62
N VAL A 71 -6.16 2.44 1.33
CA VAL A 71 -6.15 3.10 2.63
C VAL A 71 -6.88 4.44 2.56
N LEU A 72 -6.46 5.35 1.67
CA LEU A 72 -7.03 6.69 1.59
C LEU A 72 -8.47 6.66 1.07
N SER A 73 -8.82 5.76 0.16
CA SER A 73 -10.19 5.68 -0.37
C SER A 73 -11.19 5.05 0.60
N GLN A 74 -10.76 4.13 1.48
CA GLN A 74 -11.68 3.30 2.28
C GLN A 74 -11.67 3.60 3.78
N SER A 75 -10.62 4.25 4.30
CA SER A 75 -10.50 4.51 5.74
C SER A 75 -11.71 5.29 6.29
N LYS A 76 -12.23 4.80 7.40
CA LYS A 76 -13.38 5.43 8.09
C LYS A 76 -12.96 6.26 9.30
N GLN A 77 -11.78 6.00 9.83
CA GLN A 77 -11.20 6.67 10.97
C GLN A 77 -9.69 6.79 10.78
N LEU A 78 -9.08 7.75 11.46
CA LEU A 78 -7.64 7.79 11.57
C LEU A 78 -7.21 6.72 12.60
N PRO A 79 -6.25 5.84 12.26
CA PRO A 79 -5.71 4.88 13.21
C PRO A 79 -5.19 5.53 14.50
N ALA A 80 -5.35 4.85 15.65
CA ALA A 80 -4.91 5.35 16.95
C ALA A 80 -3.42 5.73 16.98
N TRP A 81 -2.58 4.98 16.27
CA TRP A 81 -1.14 5.24 16.19
C TRP A 81 -0.79 6.48 15.37
N LEU A 82 -1.68 6.95 14.48
CA LEU A 82 -1.53 8.22 13.75
C LEU A 82 -2.01 9.44 14.57
N HIS A 83 -2.76 9.23 15.64
CA HIS A 83 -3.11 10.29 16.59
C HIS A 83 -1.95 10.66 17.53
N ASP A 84 -0.88 9.87 17.54
CA ASP A 84 0.32 10.18 18.30
C ASP A 84 0.95 11.47 17.76
N SER A 85 0.89 12.54 18.55
CA SER A 85 1.43 13.86 18.20
C SER A 85 2.94 13.83 17.92
N ASP A 86 3.62 12.75 18.33
CA ASP A 86 5.06 12.59 18.23
C ASP A 86 5.49 11.70 17.06
N ILE A 87 4.56 11.26 16.18
CA ILE A 87 4.92 10.46 15.00
C ILE A 87 5.97 11.14 14.12
N SER A 88 5.89 12.46 13.99
CA SER A 88 6.86 13.25 13.23
C SER A 88 8.26 13.24 13.85
N LYS A 89 8.41 12.86 15.13
CA LYS A 89 9.71 12.76 15.82
C LYS A 89 10.34 11.38 15.69
N TRP A 90 9.59 10.36 15.28
CA TRP A 90 10.09 9.00 15.13
C TRP A 90 11.36 8.88 14.27
N PRO A 91 11.53 9.66 13.17
CA PRO A 91 12.79 9.65 12.43
C PRO A 91 13.99 10.09 13.28
N LYS A 92 13.84 11.09 14.15
CA LYS A 92 14.94 11.52 15.04
C LYS A 92 15.31 10.45 16.06
N GLU A 93 14.31 9.78 16.63
CA GLU A 93 14.52 8.66 17.56
C GLU A 93 15.31 7.53 16.89
N MET A 94 14.82 7.07 15.73
CA MET A 94 15.46 5.97 15.00
C MET A 94 16.86 6.31 14.49
N HIS A 95 17.12 7.58 14.16
CA HIS A 95 18.48 8.02 13.83
C HIS A 95 19.40 7.91 15.05
N SER A 96 18.96 8.38 16.21
CA SER A 96 19.77 8.44 17.42
C SER A 96 20.14 7.07 17.97
N ASP A 97 19.26 6.07 17.81
CA ASP A 97 19.45 4.75 18.40
C ASP A 97 20.39 3.84 17.59
N GLN A 98 20.30 3.88 16.25
CA GLN A 98 20.93 2.87 15.37
C GLN A 98 21.40 3.41 14.01
N ASP A 99 21.30 4.73 13.78
CA ASP A 99 21.72 5.39 12.54
C ASP A 99 21.11 4.84 11.24
N PHE A 100 19.96 4.16 11.30
CA PHE A 100 19.31 3.56 10.12
C PHE A 100 19.12 4.54 8.97
N ILE A 101 18.74 5.78 9.30
CA ILE A 101 18.35 6.79 8.31
C ILE A 101 19.54 7.28 7.47
N THR A 102 20.78 7.06 7.91
CA THR A 102 21.98 7.41 7.14
C THR A 102 22.03 6.69 5.79
N GLU A 103 21.51 5.47 5.71
CA GLU A 103 21.46 4.64 4.49
C GLU A 103 20.20 4.88 3.64
N TRP A 104 19.30 5.77 4.08
CA TRP A 104 18.04 6.03 3.39
C TRP A 104 18.27 6.63 2.00
N GLN A 105 17.50 6.19 1.00
CA GLN A 105 17.62 6.67 -0.37
C GLN A 105 16.25 7.14 -0.87
N PHE A 106 16.13 8.45 -1.11
CA PHE A 106 14.93 9.07 -1.67
C PHE A 106 14.93 9.01 -3.22
N PRO A 107 13.77 8.90 -3.86
CA PRO A 107 13.66 8.87 -5.32
C PRO A 107 13.84 10.26 -5.97
N PHE A 108 13.95 11.31 -5.17
CA PHE A 108 14.12 12.70 -5.58
C PHE A 108 15.25 13.37 -4.80
N GLU A 109 15.80 14.45 -5.36
CA GLU A 109 16.76 15.28 -4.66
C GLU A 109 16.07 16.13 -3.59
N THR A 110 16.71 16.28 -2.44
CA THR A 110 16.24 17.16 -1.36
C THR A 110 17.40 17.92 -0.76
N SER A 111 17.16 19.19 -0.42
CA SER A 111 18.12 20.02 0.32
C SER A 111 18.05 19.79 1.84
N LYS A 112 17.04 19.07 2.31
CA LYS A 112 16.80 18.77 3.73
C LYS A 112 17.64 17.55 4.15
N SER A 113 17.90 17.43 5.45
CA SER A 113 18.48 16.19 5.95
C SER A 113 17.50 15.03 5.77
N LYS A 114 18.01 13.80 5.64
CA LYS A 114 17.18 12.60 5.47
C LYS A 114 16.16 12.45 6.60
N VAL A 115 16.58 12.75 7.83
CA VAL A 115 15.71 12.79 9.01
C VAL A 115 14.58 13.79 8.80
N GLN A 116 14.90 15.06 8.57
CA GLN A 116 13.90 16.13 8.40
C GLN A 116 12.91 15.83 7.28
N HIS A 117 13.38 15.21 6.20
CA HIS A 117 12.50 14.85 5.10
C HIS A 117 11.54 13.71 5.49
N LEU A 118 12.00 12.70 6.22
CA LEU A 118 11.11 11.65 6.75
C LEU A 118 10.07 12.21 7.73
N GLU A 119 10.43 13.19 8.57
CA GLU A 119 9.47 13.85 9.46
C GLU A 119 8.32 14.48 8.67
N GLN A 120 8.64 15.12 7.54
CA GLN A 120 7.66 15.73 6.65
C GLN A 120 6.83 14.70 5.88
N CYS A 121 7.44 13.60 5.45
CA CYS A 121 6.72 12.50 4.82
C CYS A 121 5.64 11.94 5.78
N LEU A 122 5.98 11.77 7.05
CA LEU A 122 5.03 11.31 8.07
C LEU A 122 3.94 12.34 8.38
N GLU A 123 4.30 13.62 8.50
CA GLU A 123 3.32 14.70 8.68
C GLU A 123 2.34 14.75 7.49
N LEU A 124 2.85 14.64 6.26
CA LEU A 124 2.04 14.57 5.05
C LEU A 124 1.10 13.36 5.07
N LEU A 125 1.59 12.18 5.45
CA LEU A 125 0.78 10.97 5.57
C LEU A 125 -0.37 11.17 6.55
N THR A 126 -0.09 11.67 7.75
CA THR A 126 -1.11 11.96 8.77
C THR A 126 -2.15 12.93 8.25
N ASN A 127 -1.72 14.02 7.62
CA ASN A 127 -2.61 15.05 7.09
C ASN A 127 -3.52 14.51 5.97
N LYS A 128 -2.97 13.75 5.02
CA LYS A 128 -3.75 13.20 3.89
C LYS A 128 -4.71 12.11 4.32
N TRP A 129 -4.31 11.27 5.26
CA TRP A 129 -5.20 10.25 5.82
C TRP A 129 -6.34 10.91 6.62
N GLN A 130 -6.02 11.96 7.38
CA GLN A 130 -7.04 12.73 8.10
C GLN A 130 -8.02 13.45 7.16
N GLU A 131 -7.53 14.07 6.09
CA GLU A 131 -8.34 14.70 5.02
C GLU A 131 -9.26 13.65 4.36
N ALA A 132 -8.74 12.45 4.12
CA ALA A 132 -9.51 11.35 3.56
C ALA A 132 -10.69 10.97 4.45
N VAL A 133 -10.40 10.72 5.72
CA VAL A 133 -11.40 10.36 6.73
C VAL A 133 -12.46 11.46 6.88
N GLN A 134 -12.07 12.73 6.79
CA GLN A 134 -12.96 13.90 6.93
C GLN A 134 -13.71 14.31 5.65
N SER A 135 -13.45 13.64 4.53
CA SER A 135 -14.14 13.93 3.26
C SER A 135 -15.66 13.77 3.40
N LYS A 136 -16.42 14.74 2.88
CA LYS A 136 -17.88 14.84 3.08
C LYS A 136 -18.65 13.86 2.20
N SER A 137 -18.04 13.37 1.13
CA SER A 137 -18.63 12.41 0.20
C SER A 137 -17.57 11.47 -0.39
N LEU A 138 -18.04 10.34 -0.94
CA LEU A 138 -17.18 9.42 -1.69
C LEU A 138 -16.56 10.08 -2.92
N GLU A 139 -17.29 11.01 -3.57
CA GLU A 139 -16.79 11.76 -4.73
C GLU A 139 -15.66 12.72 -4.35
N GLU A 140 -15.78 13.42 -3.22
CA GLU A 140 -14.73 14.31 -2.73
C GLU A 140 -13.46 13.53 -2.39
N ARG A 141 -13.63 12.41 -1.68
CA ARG A 141 -12.53 11.50 -1.33
C ARG A 141 -11.85 10.92 -2.57
N GLU A 142 -12.63 10.50 -3.55
CA GLU A 142 -12.15 10.01 -4.83
C GLU A 142 -11.34 11.07 -5.57
N ARG A 143 -11.85 12.31 -5.63
CA ARG A 143 -11.14 13.43 -6.25
C ARG A 143 -9.81 13.71 -5.56
N MET A 144 -9.77 13.65 -4.23
CA MET A 144 -8.54 13.83 -3.45
C MET A 144 -7.55 12.70 -3.71
N CYS A 145 -7.98 11.43 -3.70
CA CYS A 145 -7.11 10.31 -4.09
C CYS A 145 -6.56 10.52 -5.51
N GLN A 146 -7.40 10.86 -6.48
CA GLN A 146 -6.97 11.15 -7.84
C GLN A 146 -6.03 12.35 -7.97
N GLN A 147 -5.98 13.26 -6.99
CA GLN A 147 -5.02 14.37 -6.96
C GLN A 147 -3.66 13.91 -6.46
N VAL A 148 -3.64 13.11 -5.41
CA VAL A 148 -2.43 12.50 -4.84
C VAL A 148 -1.75 11.60 -5.87
N PHE A 149 -2.48 10.68 -6.49
CA PHE A 149 -1.90 9.62 -7.35
C PHE A 149 -1.69 10.05 -8.81
N ARG A 150 -0.96 11.15 -9.00
CA ARG A 150 -0.61 11.72 -10.32
C ARG A 150 0.88 11.68 -10.64
N GLY A 151 1.70 11.08 -9.77
CA GLY A 151 3.14 10.99 -9.98
C GLY A 151 3.93 12.26 -9.67
N HIS A 152 3.38 13.16 -8.86
CA HIS A 152 4.14 14.29 -8.29
C HIS A 152 4.85 13.88 -7.00
N ASP A 153 5.72 14.76 -6.50
CA ASP A 153 6.52 14.54 -5.29
C ASP A 153 5.65 14.12 -4.08
N GLU A 154 4.48 14.72 -3.92
CA GLU A 154 3.50 14.39 -2.85
C GLU A 154 3.19 12.89 -2.78
N GLU A 155 3.05 12.22 -3.93
CA GLU A 155 2.79 10.78 -3.98
C GLU A 155 3.99 9.99 -3.43
N TYR A 156 5.20 10.33 -3.89
CA TYR A 156 6.41 9.62 -3.50
C TYR A 156 6.80 9.88 -2.05
N GLU A 157 6.58 11.09 -1.53
CA GLU A 157 6.75 11.41 -0.10
C GLU A 157 5.85 10.52 0.78
N LEU A 158 4.59 10.32 0.38
CA LEU A 158 3.69 9.39 1.08
C LEU A 158 4.20 7.93 1.01
N LEU A 159 4.71 7.49 -0.14
CA LEU A 159 5.26 6.14 -0.30
C LEU A 159 6.53 5.93 0.55
N GLU A 160 7.37 6.95 0.69
CA GLU A 160 8.52 6.93 1.59
C GLU A 160 8.11 6.91 3.06
N ALA A 161 7.01 7.58 3.44
CA ALA A 161 6.42 7.47 4.77
C ALA A 161 6.02 6.01 5.09
N LEU A 162 5.39 5.32 4.13
CA LEU A 162 5.02 3.91 4.28
C LEU A 162 6.25 3.02 4.47
N LYS A 163 7.30 3.22 3.67
CA LYS A 163 8.57 2.50 3.85
C LYS A 163 9.14 2.75 5.24
N PHE A 164 9.07 3.99 5.74
CA PHE A 164 9.60 4.30 7.08
C PHE A 164 8.83 3.55 8.17
N LEU A 165 7.50 3.52 8.08
CA LEU A 165 6.66 2.75 8.99
C LEU A 165 7.02 1.25 8.94
N MET A 166 7.24 0.70 7.75
CA MET A 166 7.72 -0.68 7.59
C MET A 166 9.05 -0.92 8.31
N LEU A 167 10.02 -0.01 8.16
CA LEU A 167 11.30 -0.14 8.84
C LEU A 167 11.15 -0.08 10.37
N ARG A 168 10.36 0.87 10.89
CA ARG A 168 10.13 1.01 12.33
C ARG A 168 9.47 -0.24 12.90
N THR A 169 8.47 -0.78 12.22
CA THR A 169 7.82 -2.04 12.60
C THR A 169 8.80 -3.20 12.57
N ALA A 170 9.66 -3.29 11.54
CA ALA A 170 10.69 -4.33 11.46
C ALA A 170 11.70 -4.24 12.62
N VAL A 171 12.10 -3.02 13.03
CA VAL A 171 12.98 -2.80 14.20
C VAL A 171 12.31 -3.29 15.48
N GLN A 172 11.04 -2.93 15.69
CA GLN A 172 10.30 -3.35 16.87
C GLN A 172 10.15 -4.88 16.92
N LEU A 173 9.64 -5.48 15.85
CA LEU A 173 9.44 -6.93 15.76
C LEU A 173 10.76 -7.71 15.92
N HIS A 174 11.86 -7.22 15.34
CA HIS A 174 13.17 -7.85 15.56
C HIS A 174 13.63 -7.76 17.02
N SER A 175 13.45 -6.60 17.67
CA SER A 175 13.80 -6.45 19.08
C SER A 175 12.99 -7.40 19.97
N ASP A 176 11.70 -7.56 19.68
CA ASP A 176 10.82 -8.47 20.39
C ASP A 176 11.22 -9.93 20.15
N MET A 177 11.54 -10.28 18.89
CA MET A 177 12.06 -11.59 18.50
C MET A 177 13.35 -11.94 19.25
N GLU A 178 14.31 -11.02 19.36
CA GLU A 178 15.57 -11.20 20.09
C GLU A 178 15.38 -11.37 21.60
N LYS A 179 14.34 -10.74 22.16
CA LYS A 179 13.96 -10.89 23.57
C LYS A 179 13.19 -12.19 23.85
N GLY A 180 12.87 -12.96 22.82
CA GLY A 180 12.05 -14.17 22.93
C GLY A 180 10.57 -13.87 23.19
N SER A 181 10.12 -12.65 22.90
CA SER A 181 8.69 -12.30 22.90
C SER A 181 7.97 -13.02 21.75
N ASP A 182 6.65 -13.13 21.88
CA ASP A 182 5.82 -13.64 20.78
C ASP A 182 5.81 -12.63 19.62
N VAL A 183 6.09 -13.13 18.42
CA VAL A 183 6.11 -12.33 17.20
C VAL A 183 5.41 -13.09 16.07
N PRO A 184 4.80 -12.38 15.11
CA PRO A 184 4.14 -12.99 13.96
C PRO A 184 5.06 -13.93 13.17
N GLU A 185 4.51 -15.01 12.60
CA GLU A 185 5.29 -16.00 11.84
C GLU A 185 6.11 -15.35 10.70
N PHE A 186 5.53 -14.38 10.00
CA PHE A 186 6.22 -13.69 8.91
C PHE A 186 7.48 -12.92 9.39
N CYS A 187 7.56 -12.53 10.68
CA CYS A 187 8.74 -11.89 11.24
C CYS A 187 9.94 -12.84 11.19
N TRP A 188 9.75 -14.09 11.60
CA TRP A 188 10.78 -15.13 11.50
C TRP A 188 11.19 -15.36 10.06
N LEU A 189 10.23 -15.41 9.13
CA LEU A 189 10.52 -15.58 7.71
C LEU A 189 11.28 -14.39 7.12
N LEU A 190 10.93 -13.15 7.54
CA LEU A 190 11.58 -11.92 7.09
C LEU A 190 13.07 -11.93 7.45
N PHE A 191 13.38 -12.29 8.71
CA PHE A 191 14.74 -12.27 9.27
C PHE A 191 15.53 -13.57 9.08
N ALA A 192 14.89 -14.66 8.66
CA ALA A 192 15.60 -15.89 8.27
C ALA A 192 16.36 -15.77 6.93
N ARG A 193 16.01 -14.79 6.09
CA ARG A 193 16.66 -14.56 4.79
C ARG A 193 18.11 -14.09 4.98
N ASP A 194 19.03 -14.65 4.20
CA ASP A 194 20.45 -14.31 4.29
C ASP A 194 20.75 -12.81 4.07
N SER A 195 19.96 -12.16 3.21
CA SER A 195 20.07 -10.74 2.88
C SER A 195 19.30 -9.82 3.85
N SER A 196 18.58 -10.36 4.83
CA SER A 196 17.68 -9.59 5.70
C SER A 196 17.74 -10.06 7.17
N LYS A 197 18.89 -10.51 7.67
CA LYS A 197 19.04 -11.09 9.03
C LYS A 197 18.68 -10.17 10.19
N CYS A 198 18.76 -8.86 9.97
CA CYS A 198 18.38 -7.83 10.94
C CYS A 198 17.82 -6.59 10.23
N PRO A 199 17.20 -5.63 10.95
CA PRO A 199 16.59 -4.44 10.35
C PRO A 199 17.54 -3.62 9.50
N LYS A 200 18.84 -3.59 9.86
CA LYS A 200 19.87 -2.89 9.07
C LYS A 200 20.04 -3.52 7.69
N THR A 201 20.21 -4.84 7.64
CA THR A 201 20.34 -5.57 6.37
C THR A 201 19.04 -5.57 5.56
N PHE A 202 17.88 -5.60 6.24
CA PHE A 202 16.58 -5.43 5.59
C PHE A 202 16.51 -4.06 4.88
N LEU A 203 16.90 -2.98 5.56
CA LEU A 203 16.95 -1.65 4.95
C LEU A 203 17.90 -1.63 3.74
N THR A 204 19.15 -2.05 3.93
CA THR A 204 20.20 -1.87 2.92
C THR A 204 20.09 -2.80 1.72
N ASN A 205 19.42 -3.95 1.85
CA ASN A 205 19.38 -4.94 0.77
C ASN A 205 17.98 -5.10 0.16
N HIS A 206 16.93 -4.60 0.84
CA HIS A 206 15.55 -4.74 0.39
C HIS A 206 14.84 -3.38 0.35
N LEU A 207 14.52 -2.80 1.50
CA LEU A 207 13.61 -1.66 1.59
C LEU A 207 14.11 -0.42 0.83
N ARG A 208 15.42 -0.14 0.84
CA ARG A 208 15.99 0.99 0.08
C ARG A 208 15.87 0.82 -1.44
N HIS A 209 15.71 -0.40 -1.93
CA HIS A 209 15.58 -0.70 -3.35
C HIS A 209 14.14 -0.62 -3.83
N VAL A 210 13.18 -0.61 -2.90
CA VAL A 210 11.76 -0.40 -3.19
C VAL A 210 11.59 0.97 -3.81
N GLY A 211 11.06 0.97 -5.04
CA GLY A 211 10.94 2.15 -5.88
C GLY A 211 12.06 2.39 -6.89
N PHE A 212 13.17 1.65 -6.80
CA PHE A 212 14.33 1.82 -7.69
C PHE A 212 14.55 0.60 -8.58
N SER A 213 14.90 -0.53 -7.96
CA SER A 213 15.32 -1.75 -8.65
C SER A 213 14.48 -2.97 -8.32
N GLY A 214 13.55 -2.87 -7.35
CA GLY A 214 12.60 -3.93 -7.02
C GLY A 214 11.34 -3.38 -6.33
N GLY A 215 10.28 -4.18 -6.32
CA GLY A 215 9.07 -3.93 -5.52
C GLY A 215 9.10 -4.72 -4.21
N LEU A 216 7.97 -4.75 -3.49
CA LEU A 216 7.82 -5.55 -2.28
C LEU A 216 7.70 -7.04 -2.61
N GLU A 217 8.39 -7.87 -1.84
CA GLU A 217 8.18 -9.32 -1.80
C GLU A 217 6.95 -9.68 -0.92
N GLN A 218 6.45 -10.91 -1.03
CA GLN A 218 5.25 -11.35 -0.27
C GLN A 218 5.42 -11.21 1.26
N VAL A 219 6.61 -11.55 1.80
CA VAL A 219 6.87 -11.39 3.24
C VAL A 219 6.89 -9.92 3.65
N GLU A 220 7.24 -9.02 2.73
CA GLU A 220 7.24 -7.57 2.95
C GLU A 220 5.83 -6.98 2.80
N MET A 221 4.92 -7.64 2.07
CA MET A 221 3.49 -7.32 2.10
C MET A 221 2.88 -7.58 3.49
N CYS A 222 3.29 -8.65 4.18
CA CYS A 222 2.88 -8.87 5.58
C CYS A 222 3.36 -7.73 6.48
N LEU A 223 4.63 -7.33 6.34
CA LEU A 223 5.20 -6.20 7.09
C LEU A 223 4.44 -4.90 6.82
N LEU A 224 4.08 -4.63 5.56
CA LEU A 224 3.27 -3.47 5.20
C LEU A 224 1.90 -3.49 5.87
N GLY A 225 1.18 -4.61 5.80
CA GLY A 225 -0.12 -4.76 6.48
C GLY A 225 0.00 -4.54 7.99
N TYR A 226 0.99 -5.18 8.63
CA TYR A 226 1.28 -4.99 10.05
C TYR A 226 1.58 -3.53 10.42
N SER A 227 2.39 -2.85 9.62
CA SER A 227 2.79 -1.46 9.87
C SER A 227 1.63 -0.48 9.81
N LEU A 228 0.60 -0.81 9.03
CA LEU A 228 -0.61 0.00 8.88
C LEU A 228 -1.75 -0.48 9.79
N GLN A 229 -1.61 -1.63 10.46
CA GLN A 229 -2.68 -2.34 11.15
C GLN A 229 -3.86 -2.69 10.23
N GLU A 230 -3.54 -3.02 8.98
CA GLU A 230 -4.49 -3.35 7.93
C GLU A 230 -4.29 -4.76 7.40
N THR A 231 -5.40 -5.42 7.07
CA THR A 231 -5.37 -6.69 6.34
C THR A 231 -5.49 -6.44 4.84
N ILE A 232 -4.50 -6.87 4.06
CA ILE A 232 -4.48 -6.77 2.61
C ILE A 232 -4.92 -8.11 2.01
N ARG A 233 -6.08 -8.15 1.36
CA ARG A 233 -6.58 -9.32 0.62
C ARG A 233 -6.13 -9.22 -0.83
N VAL A 234 -5.32 -10.15 -1.30
CA VAL A 234 -4.82 -10.19 -2.69
C VAL A 234 -5.43 -11.36 -3.45
N VAL A 235 -6.08 -11.05 -4.56
CA VAL A 235 -6.51 -12.04 -5.56
C VAL A 235 -5.34 -12.30 -6.52
N ARG A 236 -4.71 -13.47 -6.42
CA ARG A 236 -3.55 -13.88 -7.21
C ARG A 236 -4.02 -14.70 -8.41
N LEU A 237 -4.27 -14.02 -9.53
CA LEU A 237 -4.97 -14.63 -10.69
C LEU A 237 -4.23 -15.84 -11.26
N TYR A 238 -2.89 -15.81 -11.25
CA TYR A 238 -2.08 -16.93 -11.74
C TYR A 238 -2.11 -18.16 -10.81
N LYS A 239 -2.81 -18.06 -9.67
CA LYS A 239 -3.08 -19.11 -8.68
C LYS A 239 -4.58 -19.46 -8.61
N CYS A 240 -5.38 -19.09 -9.61
CA CYS A 240 -6.85 -19.27 -9.59
C CYS A 240 -7.33 -20.68 -9.23
N ASP A 241 -6.56 -21.72 -9.59
CA ASP A 241 -6.93 -23.12 -9.34
C ASP A 241 -6.28 -23.71 -8.08
N THR A 242 -5.72 -22.87 -7.21
CA THR A 242 -5.09 -23.30 -5.96
C THR A 242 -5.68 -22.57 -4.76
N GLU A 243 -5.37 -23.05 -3.56
CA GLU A 243 -5.74 -22.38 -2.30
C GLU A 243 -5.12 -20.98 -2.16
N GLU A 244 -4.07 -20.67 -2.93
CA GLU A 244 -3.41 -19.36 -2.92
C GLU A 244 -4.13 -18.32 -3.78
N PHE A 245 -5.24 -18.67 -4.47
CA PHE A 245 -5.99 -17.71 -5.28
C PHE A 245 -6.35 -16.44 -4.50
N ILE A 246 -6.68 -16.60 -3.22
CA ILE A 246 -6.87 -15.49 -2.29
C ILE A 246 -5.85 -15.64 -1.17
N THR A 247 -4.95 -14.68 -1.05
CA THR A 247 -3.97 -14.61 0.05
C THR A 247 -4.23 -13.35 0.89
N TYR A 248 -4.02 -13.44 2.20
CA TYR A 248 -4.15 -12.33 3.12
C TYR A 248 -2.77 -11.97 3.67
N TYR A 249 -2.45 -10.67 3.67
CA TYR A 249 -1.22 -10.13 4.23
C TYR A 249 -1.54 -9.08 5.31
N PRO A 250 -1.15 -9.34 6.56
CA PRO A 250 -0.73 -10.64 7.08
C PRO A 250 -1.89 -11.65 7.13
N ASN A 251 -1.56 -12.91 7.42
CA ASN A 251 -2.51 -14.02 7.46
C ASN A 251 -3.03 -14.33 8.88
N ASP A 252 -2.42 -13.75 9.92
CA ASP A 252 -2.69 -14.01 11.33
C ASP A 252 -3.80 -13.13 11.94
N HIS A 253 -4.15 -12.01 11.30
CA HIS A 253 -5.31 -11.22 11.64
C HIS A 253 -6.10 -10.80 10.39
N LYS A 254 -7.41 -10.72 10.54
CA LYS A 254 -8.33 -10.35 9.46
C LYS A 254 -9.28 -9.25 9.92
N ASN A 255 -9.08 -8.06 9.37
CA ASN A 255 -10.01 -6.95 9.52
C ASN A 255 -11.34 -7.31 8.85
N ALA A 256 -12.44 -6.80 9.41
CA ALA A 256 -13.78 -7.01 8.86
C ALA A 256 -13.94 -6.45 7.43
N SER A 257 -13.06 -5.53 7.02
CA SER A 257 -13.05 -4.93 5.69
C SER A 257 -11.60 -4.83 5.19
N PRO A 258 -11.05 -5.87 4.55
CA PRO A 258 -9.67 -5.88 4.10
C PRO A 258 -9.48 -5.03 2.84
N LEU A 259 -8.28 -4.48 2.68
CA LEU A 259 -7.86 -3.78 1.46
C LEU A 259 -7.72 -4.78 0.31
N CYS A 260 -8.58 -4.67 -0.69
CA CYS A 260 -8.65 -5.66 -1.77
C CYS A 260 -7.76 -5.27 -2.95
N LEU A 261 -6.79 -6.11 -3.29
CA LEU A 261 -5.90 -5.97 -4.43
C LEU A 261 -5.99 -7.19 -5.35
N LEU A 262 -5.43 -7.06 -6.54
CA LEU A 262 -5.31 -8.10 -7.54
C LEU A 262 -3.91 -8.12 -8.12
N THR A 263 -3.35 -9.30 -8.37
CA THR A 263 -2.07 -9.43 -9.07
C THR A 263 -2.09 -10.59 -10.06
N GLU A 264 -1.40 -10.37 -11.18
CA GLU A 264 -1.21 -11.37 -12.23
C GLU A 264 0.10 -12.15 -12.07
N ASP A 265 1.03 -11.67 -11.24
CA ASP A 265 2.41 -12.18 -11.18
C ASP A 265 3.17 -11.92 -9.85
N ASP A 266 2.51 -11.41 -8.80
CA ASP A 266 3.06 -10.93 -7.52
C ASP A 266 4.05 -9.75 -7.62
N ARG A 267 4.20 -9.14 -8.79
CA ARG A 267 5.05 -7.95 -8.99
C ARG A 267 4.21 -6.70 -9.21
N HIS A 268 3.09 -6.85 -9.91
CA HIS A 268 2.19 -5.76 -10.25
C HIS A 268 0.85 -5.94 -9.54
N TYR A 269 0.44 -4.95 -8.76
CA TYR A 269 -0.79 -4.98 -7.96
C TYR A 269 -1.76 -3.91 -8.46
N ASN A 270 -2.95 -4.33 -8.85
CA ASN A 270 -4.06 -3.44 -9.16
C ASN A 270 -5.02 -3.35 -7.98
N VAL A 271 -5.80 -2.28 -7.93
CA VAL A 271 -6.79 -2.05 -6.89
C VAL A 271 -8.14 -2.63 -7.29
N LEU A 272 -8.77 -3.36 -6.38
CA LEU A 272 -10.16 -3.81 -6.52
C LEU A 272 -11.10 -2.90 -5.73
N VAL A 273 -12.12 -2.37 -6.41
CA VAL A 273 -13.14 -1.51 -5.82
C VAL A 273 -14.49 -2.23 -5.86
N PRO A 274 -15.23 -2.38 -4.75
CA PRO A 274 -16.53 -3.04 -4.76
C PRO A 274 -17.52 -2.38 -5.73
N LYS A 275 -18.26 -3.17 -6.52
CA LYS A 275 -19.32 -2.67 -7.41
C LYS A 275 -20.52 -2.12 -6.63
N ASN A 276 -20.85 -2.78 -5.52
CA ASN A 276 -21.92 -2.39 -4.59
C ASN A 276 -21.29 -2.13 -3.22
N PRO A 277 -20.71 -0.94 -2.97
CA PRO A 277 -20.23 -0.62 -1.64
C PRO A 277 -21.40 -0.72 -0.65
N PRO A 278 -21.21 -1.29 0.55
CA PRO A 278 -22.26 -1.29 1.57
C PRO A 278 -22.72 0.16 1.79
N PRO A 279 -24.03 0.41 1.95
CA PRO A 279 -24.53 1.77 2.14
C PRO A 279 -23.72 2.42 3.26
N SER A 280 -23.11 3.56 2.94
CA SER A 280 -22.43 4.38 3.92
C SER A 280 -23.45 4.66 5.02
N GLN A 281 -23.17 4.20 6.24
CA GLN A 281 -23.87 4.71 7.42
C GLN A 281 -23.43 6.17 7.60
N ILE A 282 -23.97 7.06 6.77
CA ILE A 282 -23.98 8.48 7.00
C ILE A 282 -24.99 8.68 8.13
N ASN A 283 -24.50 8.54 9.37
CA ASN A 283 -24.96 9.15 10.62
C ASN A 283 -24.43 8.33 11.80
N CYS A 284 -23.19 8.61 12.24
CA CYS A 284 -22.79 8.34 13.63
C CYS A 284 -23.15 9.56 14.48
N SER A 285 -24.45 9.76 14.66
CA SER A 285 -25.03 10.32 15.88
C SER A 285 -26.36 9.63 16.06
N LEU A 286 -26.55 8.95 17.20
CA LEU A 286 -27.67 8.06 17.56
C LEU A 286 -27.45 6.57 17.24
N TYR A 287 -26.49 5.93 17.91
CA TYR A 287 -26.67 4.58 18.46
C TYR A 287 -25.71 4.41 19.64
N ASN A 288 -25.92 5.24 20.66
CA ASN A 288 -25.54 4.92 22.04
C ASN A 288 -26.85 4.88 22.81
N GLU A 289 -27.52 3.73 22.80
CA GLU A 289 -28.40 3.22 23.86
C GLU A 289 -28.91 1.84 23.42
N MET A 290 -28.82 0.86 24.33
CA MET A 290 -29.11 -0.57 24.17
C MET A 290 -28.01 -1.34 23.40
N PHE A 291 -27.00 -1.95 24.03
CA PHE A 291 -27.01 -2.88 25.16
C PHE A 291 -25.69 -2.86 25.93
#